data_AF-A0A0M4G6E3-F1
#
_entry.id   AF-A0A0M4G6E3-F1
#
_cell.length_a   1.000
_cell.length_b   1.000
_cell.length_c   1.000
_cell.angle_alpha   90.00
_cell.angle_beta   90.00
_cell.angle_gamma   90.00
#
_symmetry.space_group_name_H-M   'P 1'
#
loop_
_entity.id
_entity.type
_entity.pdbx_description
1 polymer ?
#
loop_
_entity_poly.entity_id
_entity_poly.type
_entity_poly.pdbx_seq_one_letter_code
_entity_poly.pdbx_strand_id
1 'polypeptide(L)' 'MVTSIQVDFAEQILIELFKEKKLQLIIRVGCLNEEYSHSLWFNSLQEYYESKDEFCVHCGAPLDWKNAKVGFKRGIYN' A
#
# COMPACT_ATOMS: atom_id res chain seq x y z
N MET A 1 -21.91 11.01 -20.13
CA MET A 1 -22.50 10.84 -18.78
C MET A 1 -21.44 10.19 -17.92
N VAL A 2 -20.92 10.88 -16.90
CA VAL A 2 -20.01 10.27 -15.92
C VAL A 2 -20.90 9.67 -14.85
N THR A 3 -21.04 8.34 -14.86
CA THR A 3 -21.71 7.60 -13.80
C THR A 3 -20.86 7.70 -12.55
N SER A 4 -21.31 8.49 -11.57
CA SER A 4 -20.68 8.52 -10.25
C SER A 4 -20.76 7.12 -9.65
N ILE A 5 -19.60 6.55 -9.30
CA ILE A 5 -19.55 5.26 -8.61
C ILE A 5 -20.14 5.46 -7.22
N GLN A 6 -21.09 4.62 -6.83
CA GLN A 6 -21.56 4.53 -5.45
C GLN A 6 -20.42 3.94 -4.60
N VAL A 7 -19.84 4.76 -3.72
CA VAL A 7 -18.66 4.40 -2.93
C VAL A 7 -18.90 3.13 -2.11
N ASP A 8 -20.02 3.04 -1.40
CA ASP A 8 -20.37 1.88 -0.57
C ASP A 8 -20.37 0.56 -1.37
N PHE A 9 -20.87 0.60 -2.61
CA PHE A 9 -20.88 -0.58 -3.48
C PHE A 9 -19.46 -0.95 -3.95
N ALA A 10 -18.64 0.04 -4.28
CA ALA A 10 -17.25 -0.19 -4.65
C ALA A 10 -16.44 -0.76 -3.48
N GLU A 11 -16.66 -0.27 -2.26
CA GLU A 11 -16.05 -0.79 -1.04
C GLU A 11 -16.43 -2.26 -0.81
N GLN A 12 -17.72 -2.60 -0.94
CA GLN A 12 -18.17 -3.99 -0.85
C GLN A 12 -17.46 -4.90 -1.86
N ILE A 13 -17.33 -4.46 -3.12
CA ILE A 13 -16.58 -5.22 -4.13
C ILE A 13 -15.13 -5.44 -3.71
N LEU A 14 -14.42 -4.41 -3.25
CA LEU A 14 -13.03 -4.53 -2.83
C LEU A 14 -12.86 -5.48 -1.63
N ILE A 15 -13.78 -5.42 -0.66
CA ILE A 15 -13.80 -6.30 0.51
C ILE A 15 -13.97 -7.77 0.08
N GLU A 16 -14.95 -8.06 -0.78
CA GLU A 16 -15.19 -9.44 -1.23
C GLU A 16 -14.02 -9.97 -2.07
N LEU A 17 -13.46 -9.16 -2.98
CA LEU A 17 -12.27 -9.55 -3.75
C LEU A 17 -11.05 -9.81 -2.85
N PHE A 18 -10.89 -9.08 -1.76
CA PHE A 18 -9.84 -9.32 -0.77
C PHE A 18 -10.08 -10.63 0.02
N LYS A 19 -11.31 -10.87 0.49
CA LYS A 19 -11.69 -12.12 1.19
C LYS A 19 -11.49 -13.36 0.32
N GLU A 20 -11.85 -13.26 -0.96
CA GLU A 20 -11.63 -14.31 -1.97
C GLU A 20 -10.17 -14.45 -2.40
N LYS A 21 -9.24 -13.66 -1.82
CA LYS A 21 -7.81 -13.63 -2.15
C LYS A 21 -7.50 -13.24 -3.59
N LYS A 22 -8.47 -12.67 -4.32
CA LYS A 22 -8.28 -12.08 -5.66
C LYS A 22 -7.50 -10.76 -5.58
N LEU A 23 -7.60 -10.07 -4.46
CA LEU A 23 -6.78 -8.92 -4.11
C LEU A 23 -5.96 -9.20 -2.84
N GLN A 24 -4.80 -8.58 -2.76
CA GLN A 24 -3.95 -8.54 -1.57
C GLN A 24 -3.67 -7.09 -1.19
N LEU A 25 -3.47 -6.84 0.11
CA LEU A 25 -3.06 -5.53 0.60
C LEU A 25 -1.65 -5.21 0.10
N ILE A 26 -1.41 -3.94 -0.18
CA ILE A 26 -0.06 -3.42 -0.40
C ILE A 26 0.06 -2.04 0.24
N ILE A 27 1.17 -1.82 0.95
CA ILE A 27 1.48 -0.57 1.63
C ILE A 27 2.81 -0.06 1.10
N ARG A 28 2.87 1.23 0.78
CA ARG A 28 4.06 1.89 0.25
C ARG A 28 4.52 2.98 1.20
N VAL A 29 5.81 2.98 1.54
CA VAL A 29 6.47 4.06 2.29
C VAL A 29 7.58 4.63 1.43
N GLY A 30 7.51 5.93 1.15
CA GLY A 30 8.51 6.66 0.36
C GLY A 30 9.60 7.28 1.22
N CYS A 31 10.69 7.70 0.60
CA CYS A 31 11.70 8.56 1.24
C CYS A 31 11.25 10.02 1.28
N LEU A 32 11.61 10.74 2.33
CA LEU A 32 11.45 12.20 2.41
C LEU A 32 12.53 12.91 1.57
N ASN A 33 12.18 14.07 1.01
CA ASN A 33 13.09 15.06 0.41
C ASN A 33 13.92 14.61 -0.81
N GLU A 34 13.47 13.61 -1.57
CA GLU A 34 14.18 13.14 -2.77
C GLU A 34 13.36 13.29 -4.05
N GLU A 35 14.02 13.73 -5.13
CA GLU A 35 13.42 13.88 -6.47
C GLU A 35 13.07 12.51 -7.09
N TYR A 36 13.84 11.47 -6.75
CA TYR A 36 13.56 10.08 -7.07
C TYR A 36 13.23 9.29 -5.80
N SER A 37 11.93 9.05 -5.57
CA SER A 37 11.50 8.36 -4.33
C SER A 37 11.82 6.87 -4.39
N HIS A 38 12.80 6.40 -3.61
CA HIS A 38 12.85 4.98 -3.24
C HIS A 38 11.62 4.64 -2.39
N SER A 39 11.12 3.41 -2.52
CA SER A 39 9.92 3.00 -1.81
C SER A 39 10.08 1.60 -1.23
N LEU A 40 9.74 1.48 0.05
CA LEU A 40 9.54 0.20 0.71
C LEU A 40 8.09 -0.23 0.48
N TRP A 41 7.93 -1.54 0.28
CA TRP A 41 6.64 -2.16 0.01
C TRP A 41 6.37 -3.26 1.02
N PHE A 42 5.19 -3.23 1.63
CA PHE A 42 4.74 -4.21 2.61
C PHE A 42 3.46 -4.88 2.11
N ASN A 43 3.32 -6.18 2.33
CA ASN A 43 2.21 -6.98 1.81
C ASN A 43 1.14 -7.25 2.88
N SER A 44 1.37 -6.81 4.12
CA SER A 44 0.44 -6.93 5.22
C SER A 44 0.59 -5.77 6.20
N LEU A 45 -0.45 -5.52 7.00
CA LEU A 45 -0.37 -4.58 8.12
C LEU A 45 0.66 -5.03 9.16
N GLN A 46 0.80 -6.34 9.37
CA GLN A 46 1.78 -6.90 10.30
C GLN A 46 3.20 -6.52 9.88
N GLU A 47 3.58 -6.81 8.63
CA GLU A 47 4.89 -6.43 8.09
C GLU A 47 5.15 -4.92 8.23
N TYR A 48 4.13 -4.09 7.98
CA TYR A 48 4.24 -2.64 8.08
C TYR A 48 4.49 -2.16 9.53
N TYR A 49 3.73 -2.67 10.51
CA TYR A 49 3.86 -2.24 11.91
C TYR A 49 5.05 -2.86 12.64
N GLU A 50 5.54 -4.01 12.20
CA GLU A 50 6.74 -4.65 12.76
C GLU A 50 8.04 -4.06 12.20
N SER A 51 7.97 -3.31 11.09
CA SER A 51 9.13 -2.65 10.50
C SER A 51 9.71 -1.59 11.45
N LYS A 52 11.04 -1.63 11.61
CA LYS A 52 11.80 -0.73 12.49
C LYS A 52 12.70 0.24 11.72
N ASP A 53 12.64 0.22 10.39
CA ASP A 53 13.53 1.03 9.57
C ASP A 53 13.14 2.51 9.67
N GLU A 54 14.06 3.34 10.13
CA GLU A 54 13.87 4.80 10.15
C GLU A 54 14.40 5.47 8.87
N PHE A 55 15.34 4.81 8.20
CA PHE A 55 16.08 5.35 7.05
C PHE A 55 16.08 4.37 5.87
N CYS A 56 16.08 4.92 4.66
CA CYS A 56 16.17 4.14 3.45
C CYS A 56 17.58 3.55 3.26
N VAL A 57 17.67 2.24 2.99
CA VAL A 57 18.95 1.54 2.77
C VAL A 57 19.68 1.96 1.49
N HIS A 58 18.98 2.59 0.53
CA HIS A 58 19.55 2.98 -0.76
C HIS A 58 20.12 4.41 -0.77
N CYS A 59 19.46 5.35 -0.08
CA CYS A 59 19.87 6.75 -0.07
C CYS A 59 20.15 7.33 1.32
N GLY A 60 19.88 6.60 2.40
CA GLY A 60 20.04 7.09 3.78
C GLY A 60 19.02 8.14 4.21
N ALA A 61 18.09 8.55 3.33
CA ALA A 61 17.05 9.53 3.66
C ALA A 61 16.02 8.93 4.65
N PRO A 62 15.41 9.76 5.52
CA PRO A 62 14.34 9.32 6.40
C PRO A 62 13.12 8.80 5.63
N LEU A 63 12.45 7.79 6.17
CA LEU A 63 11.24 7.21 5.60
C LEU A 63 9.98 7.98 6.02
N ASP A 64 9.08 8.23 5.09
CA ASP A 64 7.82 8.95 5.32
C ASP A 64 6.69 8.00 5.79
N TRP A 65 6.84 7.49 7.00
CA TRP A 65 5.85 6.62 7.63
C TRP A 65 4.48 7.30 7.82
N LYS A 66 4.45 8.63 7.95
CA LYS A 66 3.21 9.39 8.19
C LYS A 66 2.35 9.49 6.93
N ASN A 67 2.97 9.55 5.75
CA ASN A 67 2.26 9.62 4.47
C ASN A 67 2.26 8.29 3.70
N ALA A 68 2.38 7.16 4.43
CA ALA A 68 2.27 5.83 3.85
C ALA A 68 0.97 5.69 3.02
N LYS A 69 1.09 5.03 1.86
CA LYS A 69 -0.04 4.81 0.95
C LYS A 69 -0.48 3.36 1.05
N VAL A 70 -1.79 3.15 1.17
CA VAL A 70 -2.40 1.81 1.25
C VAL A 70 -3.22 1.57 -0.01
N GLY A 71 -3.15 0.36 -0.55
CA GLY A 71 -3.95 -0.04 -1.70
C GLY A 71 -4.04 -1.55 -1.84
N PHE A 72 -4.41 -1.99 -3.04
CA PHE A 72 -4.53 -3.40 -3.38
C PHE A 72 -3.65 -3.74 -4.57
N LYS A 73 -3.06 -4.94 -4.55
CA LYS A 73 -2.44 -5.59 -5.71
C LYS A 73 -3.23 -6.85 -6.07
N ARG A 74 -3.08 -7.33 -7.30
CA ARG A 74 -3.66 -8.62 -7.70
C ARG A 74 -3.08 -9.73 -6.81
N GLY A 75 -3.95 -10.57 -6.28
CA GLY A 75 -3.55 -11.82 -5.64
C GLY A 75 -2.90 -12.75 -6.65
N ILE A 76 -1.90 -13.52 -6.22
CA ILE A 76 -1.36 -14.61 -7.03
C ILE A 76 -2.40 -15.73 -6.99
N TYR A 77 -2.91 -16.13 -8.16
CA TYR A 77 -3.78 -17.29 -8.30
C TYR A 77 -2.95 -18.54 -7.97
N ASN A 78 -3.31 -19.25 -6.90
CA ASN A 78 -2.84 -20.61 -6.67
C ASN A 78 -3.86 -21.59 -7.25
#